data_AF-A0A1C8ZUA9-F1
#
_entry.id   AF-A0A1C8ZUA9-F1
#
_cell.length_a   1.000
_cell.length_b   1.000
_cell.length_c   1.000
_cell.angle_alpha   90.00
_cell.angle_beta   90.00
_cell.angle_gamma   90.00
#
_symmetry.space_group_name_H-M   'P 1'
#
loop_
_entity.id
_entity.type
_entity.pdbx_description
1 polymer ?
#
loop_
_entity_poly.entity_id
_entity_poly.type
_entity_poly.pdbx_seq_one_letter_code
_entity_poly.pdbx_strand_id
1 'polypeptide(L)'
;MKLRELINELTDLEQELDFDKLKEEDYQLSKLIEQLEKSKESIENSLKLVKVLEDKSKDIVSNDFIKGLNEVKTLISEISNTNDPTRIIILASDIKNRLEILEREINNELNRLISEKIKNINEINNKLGIFARVLVQFLRLPVEVKTFPVPSDRSISKLSEIERQAIRYLEDIRKLTIERINENNENISLSPSELDLLLELLEKGEVKINRNNLESIYKVIKILTERGITIQVRF
;
A
#
# COMPACT_ATOMS: atom_id res chain seq x y z
N MET A 1 68.88 -45.97 13.19
CA MET A 1 68.37 -44.89 14.04
C MET A 1 68.38 -45.38 15.48
N LYS A 2 69.13 -44.75 16.38
CA LYS A 2 69.22 -45.13 17.79
C LYS A 2 68.03 -44.51 18.54
N LEU A 3 67.47 -45.22 19.53
CA LEU A 3 66.34 -44.76 20.37
C LEU A 3 66.51 -43.32 20.90
N ARG A 4 67.76 -42.92 21.15
CA ARG A 4 68.13 -41.58 21.61
C ARG A 4 67.96 -40.48 20.56
N GLU A 5 68.21 -40.79 19.29
CA GLU A 5 67.96 -39.87 18.16
C GLU A 5 66.45 -39.68 17.99
N LEU A 6 65.66 -40.75 18.10
CA LEU A 6 64.20 -40.70 18.05
C LEU A 6 63.60 -39.88 19.20
N ILE A 7 64.12 -40.03 20.42
CA ILE A 7 63.66 -39.23 21.58
C ILE A 7 63.97 -37.75 21.39
N ASN A 8 65.16 -37.41 20.87
CA ASN A 8 65.50 -36.01 20.61
C ASN A 8 64.62 -35.41 19.52
N GLU A 9 64.41 -36.12 18.39
CA GLU A 9 63.49 -35.67 17.33
C GLU A 9 62.06 -35.46 17.85
N LEU A 10 61.55 -36.35 18.71
CA LEU A 10 60.23 -36.22 19.32
C LEU A 10 60.15 -35.06 20.31
N THR A 11 61.21 -34.79 21.06
CA THR A 11 61.28 -33.67 22.02
C THR A 11 61.38 -32.33 21.29
N ASP A 12 62.13 -32.28 20.18
CA ASP A 12 62.23 -31.10 19.32
C ASP A 12 60.87 -30.81 18.65
N LEU A 13 60.18 -31.85 18.16
CA LEU A 13 58.80 -31.76 17.64
C LEU A 13 57.79 -31.30 18.70
N GLU A 14 57.90 -31.80 19.94
CA GLU A 14 57.04 -31.37 21.06
C GLU A 14 57.27 -29.90 21.44
N GLN A 15 58.49 -29.39 21.30
CA GLN A 15 58.83 -27.98 21.53
C GLN A 15 58.44 -27.05 20.37
N GLU A 16 58.40 -27.56 19.13
CA GLU A 16 57.92 -26.82 17.96
C GLU A 16 56.37 -26.73 17.90
N LEU A 17 55.66 -27.65 18.55
CA LEU A 17 54.21 -27.68 18.64
C LEU A 17 53.69 -26.85 19.83
N ASP A 18 53.37 -25.59 19.58
CA ASP A 18 52.63 -24.74 20.53
C ASP A 18 51.16 -25.19 20.61
N PHE A 19 50.89 -26.21 21.42
CA PHE A 19 49.57 -26.80 21.61
C PHE A 19 48.52 -25.80 22.11
N ASP A 20 48.92 -24.82 22.92
CA ASP A 20 47.98 -23.82 23.44
C ASP A 20 47.55 -22.85 22.33
N LYS A 21 48.48 -22.49 21.44
CA LYS A 21 48.18 -21.69 20.26
C LYS A 21 47.27 -22.44 19.27
N LEU A 22 47.50 -23.74 19.05
CA LEU A 22 46.63 -24.57 18.21
C LEU A 22 45.21 -24.70 18.79
N LYS A 23 45.07 -24.83 20.12
CA LYS A 23 43.75 -24.83 20.77
C LYS A 23 43.02 -23.50 20.62
N GLU A 24 43.73 -22.39 20.75
CA GLU A 24 43.15 -21.05 20.54
C GLU A 24 42.71 -20.88 19.08
N GLU A 25 43.53 -21.28 18.10
CA GLU A 25 43.16 -21.25 16.69
C GLU A 25 41.94 -22.13 16.37
N ASP A 26 41.88 -23.36 16.91
CA ASP A 26 40.73 -24.26 16.77
C ASP A 26 39.44 -23.66 17.35
N TYR A 27 39.54 -23.00 18.52
CA TYR A 27 38.42 -22.29 19.14
C TYR A 27 37.93 -21.13 18.28
N GLN A 28 38.83 -20.29 17.75
CA GLN A 28 38.46 -19.18 16.87
C GLN A 28 37.84 -19.66 15.56
N LEU A 29 38.37 -20.73 14.97
CA LEU A 29 37.81 -21.36 13.77
C LEU A 29 36.42 -21.93 14.04
N SER A 30 36.23 -22.63 15.15
CA SER A 30 34.92 -23.17 15.55
C SER A 30 33.87 -22.07 15.70
N LYS A 31 34.23 -20.95 16.33
CA LYS A 31 33.35 -19.78 16.47
C LYS A 31 33.02 -19.15 15.11
N LEU A 32 34.01 -19.06 14.21
CA LEU A 32 33.82 -18.54 12.87
C LEU A 32 32.88 -19.42 12.04
N ILE A 33 33.02 -20.74 12.13
CA ILE A 33 32.14 -21.72 11.50
C ILE A 33 30.69 -21.53 12.00
N GLU A 34 30.48 -21.42 13.31
CA GLU A 34 29.14 -21.19 13.88
C GLU A 34 28.51 -19.89 13.36
N GLN A 35 29.30 -18.82 13.24
CA GLN A 35 28.82 -17.55 12.68
C GLN A 35 28.47 -17.68 11.19
N LEU A 36 29.29 -18.39 10.40
CA LEU A 36 29.01 -18.64 9.00
C LEU A 36 27.75 -19.49 8.79
N GLU A 37 27.50 -20.48 9.65
CA GLU A 37 26.27 -21.27 9.61
C GLU A 37 25.02 -20.41 9.84
N LYS A 38 25.07 -19.52 10.84
CA LYS A 38 23.99 -18.54 11.10
C LYS A 38 23.82 -17.56 9.92
N SER A 39 24.91 -17.09 9.34
CA SER A 39 24.88 -16.21 8.17
C SER A 39 24.26 -16.90 6.96
N LYS A 40 24.58 -18.18 6.74
CA LYS A 40 23.97 -18.99 5.66
C LYS A 40 22.45 -19.06 5.81
N GLU A 41 21.95 -19.41 6.99
CA GLU A 41 20.51 -19.45 7.25
C GLU A 41 19.86 -18.06 7.04
N SER A 42 20.52 -17.00 7.51
CA SER A 42 20.06 -15.62 7.32
C SER A 42 19.94 -15.25 5.83
N ILE A 43 20.92 -15.64 5.00
CA ILE A 43 20.91 -15.39 3.55
C ILE A 43 19.80 -16.17 2.86
N GLU A 44 19.59 -17.44 3.22
CA GLU A 44 18.50 -18.26 2.68
C GLU A 44 17.12 -17.65 2.96
N ASN A 45 16.92 -17.14 4.19
CA ASN A 45 15.70 -16.43 4.56
C ASN A 45 15.57 -15.09 3.82
N SER A 46 16.68 -14.38 3.64
CA SER A 46 16.74 -13.11 2.91
C SER A 46 16.35 -13.30 1.44
N LEU A 47 16.82 -14.37 0.79
CA LEU A 47 16.44 -14.72 -0.58
C LEU A 47 14.94 -15.00 -0.74
N LYS A 48 14.33 -15.67 0.23
CA LYS A 48 12.87 -15.89 0.25
C LYS A 48 12.14 -14.56 0.40
N LEU A 49 12.60 -13.71 1.32
CA LEU A 49 12.00 -12.41 1.58
C LEU A 49 12.09 -11.48 0.36
N VAL A 50 13.23 -11.45 -0.34
CA VAL A 50 13.38 -10.68 -1.60
C VAL A 50 12.27 -11.01 -2.58
N LYS A 51 11.99 -12.30 -2.84
CA LYS A 51 10.92 -12.71 -3.78
C LYS A 51 9.54 -12.22 -3.33
N VAL A 52 9.25 -12.33 -2.03
CA VAL A 52 7.97 -11.84 -1.47
C VAL A 52 7.85 -10.32 -1.63
N LEU A 53 8.93 -9.57 -1.36
CA LEU A 53 8.95 -8.12 -1.49
C LEU A 53 8.88 -7.67 -2.95
N GLU A 54 9.50 -8.40 -3.88
CA GLU A 54 9.35 -8.16 -5.32
C GLU A 54 7.89 -8.28 -5.74
N ASP A 55 7.21 -9.35 -5.33
CA ASP A 55 5.80 -9.55 -5.66
C ASP A 55 4.91 -8.46 -5.04
N LYS A 56 5.12 -8.12 -3.77
CA LYS A 56 4.43 -7.01 -3.10
C LYS A 56 4.68 -5.66 -3.78
N SER A 57 5.91 -5.42 -4.24
CA SER A 57 6.29 -4.15 -4.87
C SER A 57 5.66 -3.95 -6.25
N LYS A 58 5.19 -5.01 -6.93
CA LYS A 58 4.49 -4.86 -8.22
C LYS A 58 3.21 -4.03 -8.10
N ASP A 59 2.56 -4.09 -6.94
CA ASP A 59 1.37 -3.29 -6.65
C ASP A 59 1.70 -1.82 -6.30
N ILE A 60 2.98 -1.48 -6.17
CA ILE A 60 3.47 -0.16 -5.78
C ILE A 60 4.36 0.39 -6.89
N VAL A 61 3.89 1.42 -7.60
CA VAL A 61 4.68 2.07 -8.67
C VAL A 61 5.72 3.02 -8.04
N SER A 62 6.72 2.46 -7.35
CA SER A 62 7.83 3.20 -6.76
C SER A 62 9.17 2.65 -7.23
N ASN A 63 9.92 3.51 -7.94
CA ASN A 63 11.26 3.19 -8.43
C ASN A 63 12.26 2.98 -7.29
N ASP A 64 12.00 3.54 -6.10
CA ASP A 64 12.89 3.44 -4.94
C ASP A 64 12.90 2.03 -4.34
N PHE A 65 11.76 1.34 -4.30
CA PHE A 65 11.69 -0.04 -3.83
C PHE A 65 12.38 -1.01 -4.79
N ILE A 66 12.23 -0.79 -6.10
CA ILE A 66 12.93 -1.57 -7.12
C ILE A 66 14.45 -1.38 -6.98
N LYS A 67 14.90 -0.13 -6.79
CA LYS A 67 16.31 0.17 -6.56
C LYS A 67 16.84 -0.51 -5.29
N GLY A 68 16.12 -0.40 -4.17
CA GLY A 68 16.50 -1.04 -2.91
C GLY A 68 16.62 -2.56 -3.02
N LEU A 69 15.67 -3.22 -3.70
CA LEU A 69 15.72 -4.66 -3.95
C LEU A 69 16.91 -5.05 -4.84
N ASN A 70 17.24 -4.24 -5.85
CA ASN A 70 18.42 -4.47 -6.69
C ASN A 70 19.73 -4.29 -5.92
N GLU A 71 19.83 -3.32 -5.02
CA GLU A 71 20.99 -3.16 -4.13
C GLU A 71 21.19 -4.40 -3.26
N VAL A 72 20.10 -4.96 -2.70
CA VAL A 72 20.17 -6.21 -1.93
C VAL A 72 20.66 -7.39 -2.80
N LYS A 73 20.19 -7.52 -4.03
CA LYS A 73 20.67 -8.56 -4.96
C LYS A 73 22.15 -8.42 -5.31
N THR A 74 22.64 -7.19 -5.43
CA THR A 74 24.07 -6.93 -5.62
C THR A 74 24.87 -7.43 -4.42
N LEU A 75 24.43 -7.13 -3.20
CA LEU A 75 25.08 -7.62 -1.98
C LEU A 75 25.07 -9.15 -1.86
N ILE A 76 23.95 -9.81 -2.23
CA ILE A 76 23.89 -11.28 -2.30
C ILE A 76 24.89 -11.83 -3.33
N SER A 77 25.05 -11.14 -4.46
CA SER A 77 26.01 -11.55 -5.50
C SER A 77 27.45 -11.36 -5.02
N GLU A 78 27.75 -10.32 -4.24
CA GLU A 78 29.05 -10.12 -3.60
C GLU A 78 29.43 -11.29 -2.67
N ILE A 79 28.46 -11.85 -1.93
CA ILE A 79 28.69 -13.03 -1.08
C ILE A 79 29.20 -14.22 -1.88
N SER A 80 28.67 -14.42 -3.10
CA SER A 80 29.08 -15.54 -3.96
C SER A 80 30.49 -15.37 -4.56
N ASN A 81 31.03 -14.15 -4.52
CA ASN A 81 32.30 -13.78 -5.13
C ASN A 81 33.43 -13.56 -4.11
N THR A 82 33.15 -13.67 -2.81
CA THR A 82 34.14 -13.51 -1.74
C THR A 82 34.42 -14.84 -1.06
N ASN A 83 35.69 -15.08 -0.74
CA ASN A 83 36.14 -16.19 0.08
C ASN A 83 36.50 -15.76 1.51
N ASP A 84 36.33 -14.49 1.86
CA ASP A 84 36.59 -13.96 3.20
C ASP A 84 35.38 -14.22 4.12
N PRO A 85 35.51 -15.09 5.13
CA PRO A 85 34.44 -15.41 6.08
C PRO A 85 33.88 -14.19 6.82
N THR A 86 34.75 -13.26 7.23
CA THR A 86 34.35 -12.08 8.00
C THR A 86 33.52 -11.16 7.12
N ARG A 87 33.91 -11.00 5.86
CA ARG A 87 33.15 -10.24 4.86
C ARG A 87 31.79 -10.87 4.60
N ILE A 88 31.70 -12.20 4.51
CA ILE A 88 30.41 -12.92 4.33
C ILE A 88 29.47 -12.63 5.50
N ILE A 89 29.98 -12.69 6.73
CA ILE A 89 29.18 -12.43 7.94
C ILE A 89 28.64 -10.99 7.95
N ILE A 90 29.49 -10.01 7.63
CA ILE A 90 29.09 -8.59 7.54
C ILE A 90 28.01 -8.40 6.45
N LEU A 91 28.24 -8.92 5.25
CA LEU A 91 27.29 -8.80 4.14
C LEU A 91 25.94 -9.44 4.47
N ALA A 92 25.94 -10.61 5.12
CA ALA A 92 24.71 -11.29 5.54
C ALA A 92 23.90 -10.43 6.53
N SER A 93 24.57 -9.78 7.48
CA SER A 93 23.94 -8.86 8.43
C SER A 93 23.39 -7.62 7.72
N ASP A 94 24.15 -7.03 6.81
CA ASP A 94 23.74 -5.84 6.05
C ASP A 94 22.52 -6.11 5.17
N ILE A 95 22.49 -7.26 4.48
CA ILE A 95 21.35 -7.70 3.67
C ILE A 95 20.11 -7.84 4.54
N LYS A 96 20.22 -8.52 5.69
CA LYS A 96 19.10 -8.70 6.62
C LYS A 96 18.53 -7.35 7.06
N ASN A 97 19.39 -6.45 7.56
CA ASN A 97 18.97 -5.13 8.03
C ASN A 97 18.29 -4.32 6.94
N ARG A 98 18.84 -4.31 5.71
CA ARG A 98 18.25 -3.61 4.57
C ARG A 98 16.89 -4.18 4.20
N LEU A 99 16.75 -5.50 4.21
CA LEU A 99 15.47 -6.15 3.90
C LEU A 99 14.40 -5.89 4.96
N GLU A 100 14.75 -5.86 6.24
CA GLU A 100 13.81 -5.50 7.31
C GLU A 100 13.29 -4.06 7.16
N ILE A 101 14.16 -3.14 6.75
CA ILE A 101 13.77 -1.75 6.45
C ILE A 101 12.83 -1.72 5.23
N LEU A 102 13.24 -2.34 4.11
CA LEU A 102 12.44 -2.38 2.89
C LEU A 102 11.08 -3.04 3.11
N GLU A 103 11.03 -4.14 3.86
CA GLU A 103 9.78 -4.82 4.19
C GLU A 103 8.83 -3.89 4.94
N ARG A 104 9.33 -3.17 5.94
CA ARG A 104 8.54 -2.23 6.72
C ARG A 104 7.99 -1.10 5.84
N GLU A 105 8.84 -0.52 5.00
CA GLU A 105 8.45 0.57 4.11
C GLU A 105 7.42 0.14 3.07
N ILE A 106 7.63 -1.01 2.42
CA ILE A 106 6.70 -1.61 1.44
C ILE A 106 5.35 -1.89 2.12
N ASN A 107 5.35 -2.52 3.30
CA ASN A 107 4.10 -2.83 4.00
C ASN A 107 3.36 -1.54 4.43
N ASN A 108 4.07 -0.51 4.87
CA ASN A 108 3.47 0.77 5.23
C ASN A 108 2.80 1.43 4.01
N GLU A 109 3.48 1.43 2.86
CA GLU A 109 2.96 2.02 1.64
C GLU A 109 1.77 1.23 1.08
N LEU A 110 1.81 -0.10 1.11
CA LEU A 110 0.66 -0.95 0.78
C LEU A 110 -0.55 -0.64 1.66
N ASN A 111 -0.36 -0.56 2.97
CA ASN A 111 -1.43 -0.25 3.92
C ASN A 111 -2.01 1.15 3.67
N ARG A 112 -1.16 2.13 3.32
CA ARG A 112 -1.58 3.48 2.93
C ARG A 112 -2.48 3.43 1.70
N LEU A 113 -2.04 2.77 0.63
CA LEU A 113 -2.80 2.63 -0.62
C LEU A 113 -4.13 1.89 -0.42
N ILE A 114 -4.12 0.79 0.35
CA ILE A 114 -5.34 0.04 0.71
C ILE A 114 -6.33 0.95 1.44
N SER A 115 -5.86 1.70 2.44
CA SER A 115 -6.69 2.61 3.23
C SER A 115 -7.28 3.73 2.36
N GLU A 116 -6.49 4.28 1.45
CA GLU A 116 -6.92 5.29 0.48
C GLU A 116 -8.02 4.75 -0.45
N LYS A 117 -7.83 3.55 -1.02
CA LYS A 117 -8.84 2.89 -1.86
C LYS A 117 -10.15 2.64 -1.12
N ILE A 118 -10.07 2.13 0.11
CA ILE A 118 -11.25 1.88 0.95
C ILE A 118 -11.99 3.19 1.24
N LYS A 119 -11.24 4.25 1.56
CA LYS A 119 -11.81 5.58 1.79
C LYS A 119 -12.55 6.07 0.55
N ASN A 120 -11.94 5.99 -0.63
CA ASN A 120 -12.55 6.41 -1.89
C ASN A 120 -13.84 5.63 -2.20
N ILE A 121 -13.84 4.31 -2.02
CA ILE A 121 -15.03 3.46 -2.22
C ILE A 121 -16.16 3.90 -1.27
N ASN A 122 -15.85 4.17 0.00
CA ASN A 122 -16.84 4.64 0.97
C ASN A 122 -17.38 6.03 0.63
N GLU A 123 -16.53 6.95 0.18
CA GLU A 123 -16.97 8.28 -0.29
C GLU A 123 -17.90 8.18 -1.51
N ILE A 124 -17.61 7.28 -2.45
CA ILE A 124 -18.50 7.00 -3.59
C ILE A 124 -19.83 6.42 -3.13
N ASN A 125 -19.81 5.44 -2.21
CA ASN A 125 -21.04 4.86 -1.65
C ASN A 125 -21.91 5.90 -0.94
N ASN A 126 -21.30 6.85 -0.21
CA ASN A 126 -22.03 7.95 0.42
C ASN A 126 -22.73 8.82 -0.63
N LYS A 127 -22.03 9.17 -1.72
CA LYS A 127 -22.62 9.91 -2.85
C LYS A 127 -23.75 9.14 -3.51
N LEU A 128 -23.58 7.84 -3.76
CA LEU A 128 -24.63 6.97 -4.29
C LEU A 128 -25.87 6.96 -3.38
N GLY A 129 -25.68 6.93 -2.05
CA GLY A 129 -26.78 7.02 -1.08
C GLY A 129 -27.53 8.36 -1.13
N ILE A 130 -26.84 9.47 -1.40
CA ILE A 130 -27.49 10.77 -1.64
C ILE A 130 -28.30 10.72 -2.92
N PHE A 131 -27.71 10.26 -4.03
CA PHE A 131 -28.43 10.10 -5.30
C PHE A 131 -29.67 9.22 -5.17
N ALA A 132 -29.59 8.12 -4.44
CA ALA A 132 -30.75 7.26 -4.15
C ALA A 132 -31.89 8.04 -3.49
N ARG A 133 -31.58 8.88 -2.50
CA ARG A 133 -32.56 9.76 -1.84
C ARG A 133 -33.16 10.77 -2.81
N VAL A 134 -32.35 11.37 -3.70
CA VAL A 134 -32.87 12.28 -4.73
C VAL A 134 -33.83 11.55 -5.67
N LEU A 135 -33.43 10.40 -6.20
CA LEU A 135 -34.26 9.64 -7.15
C LEU A 135 -35.57 9.18 -6.49
N VAL A 136 -35.51 8.62 -5.28
CA VAL A 136 -36.68 8.02 -4.62
C VAL A 136 -37.55 9.06 -3.93
N GLN A 137 -36.98 9.95 -3.13
CA GLN A 137 -37.75 10.87 -2.28
C GLN A 137 -38.09 12.17 -3.02
N PHE A 138 -37.12 12.73 -3.75
CA PHE A 138 -37.31 14.00 -4.45
C PHE A 138 -37.99 13.82 -5.80
N LEU A 139 -37.58 12.83 -6.60
CA LEU A 139 -38.14 12.55 -7.92
C LEU A 139 -39.27 11.51 -7.92
N ARG A 140 -39.49 10.80 -6.81
CA ARG A 140 -40.51 9.72 -6.70
C ARG A 140 -40.32 8.60 -7.74
N LEU A 141 -39.07 8.34 -8.13
CA LEU A 141 -38.69 7.29 -9.05
C LEU A 141 -38.16 6.09 -8.27
N PRO A 142 -38.74 4.89 -8.41
CA PRO A 142 -38.31 3.69 -7.70
C PRO A 142 -37.07 3.07 -8.36
N VAL A 143 -35.96 3.82 -8.39
CA VAL A 143 -34.67 3.36 -8.92
C VAL A 143 -33.85 2.75 -7.79
N GLU A 144 -33.38 1.53 -8.00
CA GLU A 144 -32.46 0.87 -7.08
C GLU A 144 -31.03 1.32 -7.34
N VAL A 145 -30.45 2.06 -6.39
CA VAL A 145 -29.05 2.48 -6.43
C VAL A 145 -28.22 1.50 -5.60
N LYS A 146 -27.30 0.80 -6.26
CA LYS A 146 -26.42 -0.19 -5.62
C LYS A 146 -25.23 0.48 -4.93
N THR A 147 -24.70 -0.16 -3.89
CA THR A 147 -23.43 0.20 -3.25
C THR A 147 -22.39 -0.89 -3.47
N PHE A 148 -21.13 -0.53 -3.28
CA PHE A 148 -19.99 -1.41 -3.56
C PHE A 148 -19.32 -1.85 -2.25
N PRO A 149 -19.30 -3.15 -1.92
CA PRO A 149 -18.70 -3.63 -0.68
C PRO A 149 -17.17 -3.62 -0.76
N VAL A 150 -16.54 -3.42 0.39
CA VAL A 150 -15.10 -3.64 0.55
C VAL A 150 -14.85 -5.15 0.70
N PRO A 151 -14.01 -5.78 -0.14
CA PRO A 151 -13.75 -7.21 -0.09
C PRO A 151 -12.94 -7.57 1.16
N SER A 152 -13.14 -8.79 1.67
CA SER A 152 -12.48 -9.27 2.89
C SER A 152 -10.97 -9.40 2.76
N ASP A 153 -10.46 -9.75 1.59
CA ASP A 153 -9.03 -9.95 1.31
C ASP A 153 -8.26 -8.64 1.06
N ARG A 154 -8.96 -7.51 0.88
CA ARG A 154 -8.40 -6.15 0.75
C ARG A 154 -7.21 -6.01 -0.22
N SER A 155 -7.12 -6.89 -1.22
CA SER A 155 -6.06 -6.81 -2.22
C SER A 155 -6.20 -5.54 -3.07
N ILE A 156 -5.06 -4.90 -3.39
CA ILE A 156 -5.05 -3.64 -4.16
C ILE A 156 -5.70 -3.82 -5.53
N SER A 157 -5.48 -4.95 -6.19
CA SER A 157 -6.05 -5.26 -7.50
C SER A 157 -7.59 -5.30 -7.46
N LYS A 158 -8.18 -6.03 -6.50
CA LYS A 158 -9.64 -6.09 -6.34
C LYS A 158 -10.23 -4.76 -5.89
N LEU A 159 -9.58 -4.08 -4.94
CA LEU A 159 -10.02 -2.75 -4.51
C LEU A 159 -10.03 -1.75 -5.68
N SER A 160 -9.01 -1.79 -6.54
CA SER A 160 -8.91 -0.93 -7.74
C SER A 160 -9.94 -1.29 -8.80
N GLU A 161 -10.31 -2.56 -8.94
CA GLU A 161 -11.41 -2.98 -9.80
C GLU A 161 -12.76 -2.45 -9.28
N ILE A 162 -13.04 -2.68 -7.99
CA ILE A 162 -14.28 -2.23 -7.35
C ILE A 162 -14.40 -0.71 -7.40
N GLU A 163 -13.33 0.03 -7.11
CA GLU A 163 -13.31 1.50 -7.21
C GLU A 163 -13.65 1.96 -8.63
N ARG A 164 -13.05 1.35 -9.67
CA ARG A 164 -13.37 1.68 -11.07
C ARG A 164 -14.82 1.39 -11.43
N GLN A 165 -15.38 0.28 -10.96
CA GLN A 165 -16.78 -0.05 -11.17
C GLN A 165 -17.70 0.95 -10.45
N ALA A 166 -17.36 1.31 -9.21
CA ALA A 166 -18.09 2.28 -8.41
C ALA A 166 -18.08 3.69 -9.03
N ILE A 167 -16.93 4.14 -9.56
CA ILE A 167 -16.81 5.42 -10.27
C ILE A 167 -17.71 5.44 -11.50
N ARG A 168 -17.64 4.41 -12.35
CA ARG A 168 -18.48 4.32 -13.56
C ARG A 168 -19.96 4.33 -13.22
N TYR A 169 -20.36 3.54 -12.24
CA TYR A 169 -21.75 3.48 -11.81
C TYR A 169 -22.23 4.82 -11.20
N LEU A 170 -21.38 5.51 -10.43
CA LEU A 170 -21.69 6.85 -9.92
C LEU A 170 -21.95 7.85 -11.07
N GLU A 171 -21.15 7.80 -12.13
CA GLU A 171 -21.36 8.65 -13.31
C GLU A 171 -22.69 8.33 -14.03
N ASP A 172 -23.04 7.05 -14.16
CA ASP A 172 -24.30 6.62 -14.76
C ASP A 172 -25.50 7.10 -13.94
N ILE A 173 -25.46 6.94 -12.61
CA ILE A 173 -26.50 7.44 -11.71
C ILE A 173 -26.59 8.97 -11.73
N ARG A 174 -25.45 9.66 -11.83
CA ARG A 174 -25.43 11.12 -11.97
C ARG A 174 -26.14 11.55 -13.26
N LYS A 175 -25.81 10.94 -14.40
CA LYS A 175 -26.45 11.24 -15.69
C LYS A 175 -27.95 10.99 -15.64
N LEU A 176 -28.36 9.82 -15.15
CA LEU A 176 -29.77 9.49 -14.96
C LEU A 176 -30.48 10.53 -14.09
N THR A 177 -29.86 10.95 -12.98
CA THR A 177 -30.45 11.96 -12.09
C THR A 177 -30.65 13.29 -12.81
N ILE A 178 -29.67 13.75 -13.60
CA ILE A 178 -29.79 14.99 -14.38
C ILE A 178 -30.93 14.87 -15.40
N GLU A 179 -30.93 13.79 -16.19
CA GLU A 179 -31.96 13.54 -17.20
C GLU A 179 -33.36 13.57 -16.58
N ARG A 180 -33.55 12.88 -15.45
CA ARG A 180 -34.84 12.81 -14.76
C ARG A 180 -35.26 14.11 -14.09
N ILE A 181 -34.32 14.91 -13.58
CA ILE A 181 -34.65 16.26 -13.09
C ILE A 181 -35.13 17.12 -14.26
N ASN A 182 -34.44 17.07 -15.39
CA ASN A 182 -34.76 17.89 -16.57
C ASN A 182 -36.08 17.46 -17.24
N GLU A 183 -36.38 16.16 -17.33
CA GLU A 183 -37.65 15.64 -17.85
C GLU A 183 -38.85 16.08 -17.01
N ASN A 184 -38.70 16.14 -15.68
CA ASN A 184 -39.79 16.46 -14.76
C ASN A 184 -39.95 17.97 -14.48
N ASN A 185 -39.12 18.83 -15.08
CA ASN A 185 -39.18 20.28 -14.90
C ASN A 185 -39.26 20.96 -16.27
N GLU A 186 -40.47 21.30 -16.71
CA GLU A 186 -40.73 21.85 -18.06
C GLU A 186 -40.01 23.17 -18.37
N ASN A 187 -39.50 23.89 -17.35
CA ASN A 187 -38.95 25.24 -17.50
C ASN A 187 -37.55 25.46 -16.87
N ILE A 188 -36.93 24.44 -16.26
CA ILE A 188 -35.62 24.60 -15.60
C ILE A 188 -34.77 23.34 -15.80
N SER A 189 -33.69 23.47 -16.58
CA SER A 189 -32.65 22.44 -16.69
C SER A 189 -31.52 22.70 -15.69
N LEU A 190 -31.04 21.64 -15.05
CA LEU A 190 -29.83 21.66 -14.24
C LEU A 190 -28.62 21.22 -15.06
N SER A 191 -27.56 22.01 -14.99
CA SER A 191 -26.21 21.62 -15.36
C SER A 191 -25.56 20.72 -14.30
N PRO A 192 -24.46 20.02 -14.63
CA PRO A 192 -23.77 19.15 -13.67
C PRO A 192 -23.32 19.85 -12.38
N SER A 193 -22.91 21.12 -12.46
CA SER A 193 -22.47 21.92 -11.30
C SER A 193 -23.64 22.39 -10.43
N GLU A 194 -24.79 22.67 -11.02
CA GLU A 194 -26.00 23.02 -10.27
C GLU A 194 -26.60 21.79 -9.56
N LEU A 195 -26.49 20.60 -10.17
CA LEU A 195 -26.79 19.34 -9.48
C LEU A 195 -25.86 19.12 -8.29
N ASP A 196 -24.57 19.40 -8.42
CA ASP A 196 -23.62 19.25 -7.30
C ASP A 196 -24.01 20.17 -6.12
N LEU A 197 -24.50 21.39 -6.39
CA LEU A 197 -25.03 22.30 -5.37
C LEU A 197 -26.33 21.79 -4.73
N LEU A 198 -27.24 21.21 -5.52
CA LEU A 198 -28.45 20.57 -5.00
C LEU A 198 -28.09 19.40 -4.08
N LEU A 199 -27.13 18.55 -4.48
CA LEU A 199 -26.66 17.43 -3.67
C LEU A 199 -26.00 17.91 -2.38
N GLU A 200 -25.16 18.96 -2.45
CA GLU A 200 -24.54 19.56 -1.28
C GLU A 200 -25.59 20.09 -0.30
N LEU A 201 -26.61 20.79 -0.79
CA LEU A 201 -27.71 21.29 0.04
C LEU A 201 -28.49 20.14 0.70
N LEU A 202 -28.76 19.06 -0.04
CA LEU A 202 -29.47 17.89 0.49
C LEU A 202 -28.62 17.07 1.48
N GLU A 203 -27.31 17.07 1.33
CA GLU A 203 -26.38 16.37 2.22
C GLU A 203 -26.15 17.15 3.52
N LYS A 204 -25.80 18.43 3.41
CA LYS A 204 -25.38 19.27 4.55
C LYS A 204 -26.53 20.04 5.18
N GLY A 205 -27.64 20.22 4.46
CA GLY A 205 -28.75 21.08 4.86
C GLY A 205 -28.50 22.57 4.63
N GLU A 206 -27.29 22.97 4.20
CA GLU A 206 -26.92 24.36 3.95
C GLU A 206 -25.90 24.47 2.80
N VAL A 207 -25.88 25.61 2.11
CA VAL A 207 -24.88 25.95 1.10
C VAL A 207 -24.52 27.43 1.23
N LYS A 208 -23.24 27.76 1.03
CA LYS A 208 -22.78 29.16 1.08
C LYS A 208 -23.00 29.84 -0.26
N ILE A 209 -23.71 30.97 -0.23
CA ILE A 209 -23.97 31.80 -1.40
C ILE A 209 -22.86 32.85 -1.54
N ASN A 210 -22.26 32.93 -2.72
CA ASN A 210 -21.27 33.95 -3.09
C ASN A 210 -21.51 34.42 -4.54
N ARG A 211 -20.77 35.43 -4.98
CA ARG A 211 -20.94 36.00 -6.34
C ARG A 211 -20.74 34.99 -7.47
N ASN A 212 -19.94 33.95 -7.25
CA ASN A 212 -19.58 32.97 -8.28
C ASN A 212 -20.63 31.86 -8.45
N ASN A 213 -21.46 31.61 -7.43
CA ASN A 213 -22.47 30.54 -7.44
C ASN A 213 -23.91 31.03 -7.27
N LEU A 214 -24.13 32.34 -7.17
CA LEU A 214 -25.45 32.96 -6.92
C LEU A 214 -26.52 32.49 -7.92
N GLU A 215 -26.23 32.56 -9.22
CA GLU A 215 -27.16 32.15 -10.29
C GLU A 215 -27.50 30.66 -10.22
N SER A 216 -26.48 29.82 -10.02
CA SER A 216 -26.64 28.38 -9.88
C SER A 216 -27.51 28.04 -8.65
N ILE A 217 -27.26 28.69 -7.52
CA ILE A 217 -28.04 28.49 -6.29
C ILE A 217 -29.47 28.97 -6.46
N TYR A 218 -29.70 30.10 -7.14
CA TYR A 218 -31.05 30.60 -7.39
C TYR A 218 -31.90 29.60 -8.18
N LYS A 219 -31.33 28.97 -9.22
CA LYS A 219 -32.02 27.89 -9.95
C LYS A 219 -32.31 26.67 -9.08
N VAL A 220 -31.34 26.23 -8.28
CA VAL A 220 -31.51 25.10 -7.36
C VAL A 220 -32.63 25.39 -6.35
N ILE A 221 -32.63 26.58 -5.75
CA ILE A 221 -33.69 27.07 -4.85
C ILE A 221 -35.04 27.06 -5.55
N LYS A 222 -35.11 27.59 -6.79
CA LYS A 222 -36.36 27.64 -7.55
C LYS A 222 -36.95 26.24 -7.75
N ILE A 223 -36.15 25.27 -8.19
CA ILE A 223 -36.59 23.87 -8.35
C ILE A 223 -37.11 23.27 -7.03
N LEU A 224 -36.38 23.49 -5.93
CA LEU A 224 -36.78 23.00 -4.61
C LEU A 224 -38.12 23.61 -4.18
N THR A 225 -38.30 24.92 -4.38
CA THR A 225 -39.55 25.61 -4.04
C THR A 225 -40.74 25.17 -4.91
N GLU A 226 -40.53 24.94 -6.21
CA GLU A 226 -41.56 24.39 -7.12
C GLU A 226 -42.01 22.99 -6.69
N ARG A 227 -41.15 22.23 -6.00
CA ARG A 227 -41.47 20.93 -5.40
C ARG A 227 -42.03 21.01 -3.99
N GLY A 228 -42.32 22.21 -3.48
CA GLY A 228 -42.89 22.43 -2.16
C GLY A 228 -41.90 22.24 -1.00
N ILE A 229 -40.60 22.24 -1.26
CA ILE A 229 -39.58 22.17 -0.21
C ILE A 229 -39.36 23.57 0.37
N THR A 230 -39.55 23.71 1.69
CA THR A 230 -39.33 24.97 2.40
C THR A 230 -37.83 25.20 2.63
N ILE A 231 -37.35 26.40 2.26
CA ILE A 231 -35.95 26.78 2.41
C ILE A 231 -35.86 27.93 3.41
N GLN A 232 -34.95 27.80 4.38
CA GLN A 232 -34.65 28.87 5.34
C GLN A 232 -33.33 29.54 4.95
N VAL A 233 -33.34 30.86 4.82
CA VAL A 233 -32.15 31.66 4.58
C VAL A 233 -31.71 32.28 5.90
N ARG A 234 -30.49 31.97 6.34
CA ARG A 234 -29.85 32.61 7.50
C ARG A 234 -28.82 33.61 7.00
N PHE A 235 -28.92 34.84 7.51
CA PHE A 235 -27.99 35.94 7.24
C PHE A 235 -26.94 36.03 8.34
#